data_AF-A0A257J2U1-F1
#
_entry.id   AF-A0A257J2U1-F1
#
_cell.length_a   1.000
_cell.length_b   1.000
_cell.length_c   1.000
_cell.angle_alpha   90.00
_cell.angle_beta   90.00
_cell.angle_gamma   90.00
#
_symmetry.space_group_name_H-M   'P 1'
#
loop_
_entity.id
_entity.type
_entity.pdbx_description
1 polymer ?
#
loop_
_entity_poly.entity_id
_entity_poly.type
_entity_poly.pdbx_seq_one_letter_code
_entity_poly.pdbx_strand_id
1 'polypeptide(L)'
;MLDRLFLPALIALTIGLVSLAMVWPQGLGDRSPGPFGHTPVQQTPEMKAAMAKESTEANERAARAKQALIDLQAQTLAPTQ
;
A
#
# COMPACT_ATOMS: atom_id res chain seq x y z
N MET A 1 4.85 -20.60 -39.83
CA MET A 1 5.68 -19.68 -39.03
C MET A 1 5.04 -19.47 -37.66
N LEU A 2 4.99 -20.54 -36.86
CA LEU A 2 4.46 -20.46 -35.49
C LEU A 2 5.37 -19.58 -34.61
N ASP A 3 6.66 -19.51 -34.94
CA ASP A 3 7.66 -18.69 -34.28
C ASP A 3 7.32 -17.20 -34.26
N ARG A 4 6.62 -16.72 -35.30
CA ARG A 4 6.15 -15.32 -35.38
C ARG A 4 4.97 -15.01 -34.46
N LEU A 5 4.27 -16.04 -33.98
CA LEU A 5 3.12 -15.91 -33.09
C LEU A 5 3.50 -16.11 -31.62
N PHE A 6 4.62 -16.77 -31.35
CA PHE A 6 5.06 -17.06 -29.98
C PHE A 6 5.26 -15.80 -29.14
N LEU A 7 6.05 -14.84 -29.63
CA LEU A 7 6.31 -13.59 -28.89
C LEU A 7 5.05 -12.72 -28.70
N PRO A 8 4.21 -12.48 -29.75
CA PRO A 8 2.95 -11.78 -29.55
C PRO A 8 1.99 -12.48 -28.59
N ALA A 9 1.89 -13.82 -28.64
CA ALA A 9 1.06 -14.59 -27.72
C ALA A 9 1.57 -14.47 -26.28
N LEU A 10 2.89 -14.47 -26.08
CA LEU A 10 3.48 -14.29 -24.77
C LEU A 10 3.22 -12.89 -24.21
N ILE A 11 3.29 -11.85 -25.05
CA ILE A 11 2.91 -10.48 -24.66
C ILE A 11 1.43 -10.43 -24.25
N ALA A 12 0.54 -11.00 -25.05
CA ALA A 12 -0.89 -11.05 -24.73
C ALA A 12 -1.16 -11.79 -23.41
N LEU A 13 -0.47 -12.91 -23.18
CA LEU A 13 -0.54 -13.65 -21.93
C LEU A 13 -0.06 -12.80 -20.75
N THR A 14 1.09 -12.12 -20.87
CA THR A 14 1.61 -11.26 -19.81
C THR A 14 0.64 -10.14 -19.47
N ILE A 15 0.06 -9.46 -20.47
CA ILE A 15 -0.95 -8.42 -20.25
C ILE A 15 -2.18 -9.01 -19.55
N GLY A 16 -2.62 -10.20 -19.95
CA GLY A 16 -3.73 -10.90 -19.30
C GLY A 16 -3.46 -11.21 -17.83
N LEU A 17 -2.26 -11.71 -17.50
CA LEU A 17 -1.87 -12.02 -16.13
C LEU A 17 -1.74 -10.77 -15.25
N VAL A 18 -1.17 -9.68 -15.79
CA VAL A 18 -1.08 -8.40 -15.08
C VAL A 18 -2.46 -7.82 -14.83
N SER A 19 -3.34 -7.84 -15.83
CA SER A 19 -4.72 -7.35 -15.70
C SER A 19 -5.48 -8.15 -14.64
N LEU A 20 -5.29 -9.48 -14.61
CA LEU A 20 -5.87 -10.34 -13.60
C LEU A 20 -5.32 -10.01 -12.20
N ALA A 21 -4.01 -9.77 -12.05
CA ALA A 21 -3.42 -9.41 -10.77
C ALA A 21 -3.95 -8.06 -10.23
N MET A 22 -4.22 -7.09 -11.10
CA MET A 22 -4.79 -5.79 -10.71
C MET A 22 -6.23 -5.88 -10.21
N VAL A 23 -6.95 -6.97 -10.52
CA VAL A 23 -8.31 -7.22 -10.00
C VAL A 23 -8.29 -7.59 -8.52
N TRP A 24 -7.17 -8.09 -7.99
CA TRP A 24 -7.07 -8.40 -6.56
C TRP A 24 -6.81 -7.13 -5.74
N PRO A 25 -7.44 -7.02 -4.56
CA PRO A 25 -7.24 -5.87 -3.71
C PRO A 25 -5.78 -5.77 -3.26
N GLN A 26 -5.19 -4.59 -3.42
CA GLN A 26 -3.78 -4.32 -3.10
C GLN A 26 -3.57 -3.90 -1.63
N GLY A 27 -4.59 -4.06 -0.78
CA GLY A 27 -4.61 -3.61 0.62
C GLY A 27 -5.02 -4.71 1.60
N LEU A 28 -4.39 -4.71 2.78
CA LEU A 28 -4.80 -5.56 3.90
C LEU A 28 -6.23 -5.21 4.33
N GLY A 29 -7.15 -6.17 4.20
CA GLY A 29 -8.55 -6.01 4.62
C GLY A 29 -9.53 -5.55 3.55
N ASP A 30 -9.09 -5.39 2.29
CA ASP A 30 -10.02 -5.17 1.19
C ASP A 30 -10.67 -6.48 0.72
N ARG A 31 -11.96 -6.39 0.41
CA ARG A 31 -12.79 -7.54 0.01
C ARG A 31 -12.38 -8.01 -1.39
N SER A 32 -12.09 -9.30 -1.51
CA SER A 32 -11.90 -9.96 -2.80
C SER A 32 -13.13 -9.80 -3.72
N PRO A 33 -12.93 -9.63 -5.04
CA PRO A 33 -14.02 -9.54 -6.00
C PRO A 33 -14.90 -10.80 -5.99
N GLY A 34 -16.22 -10.62 -6.02
CA GLY A 34 -17.16 -11.74 -6.13
C GLY A 34 -16.93 -12.57 -7.41
N PRO A 35 -17.12 -13.90 -7.39
CA PRO A 35 -17.67 -14.73 -6.30
C PRO A 35 -16.64 -15.15 -5.23
N PHE A 36 -15.40 -14.66 -5.29
CA PHE A 36 -14.34 -15.07 -4.38
C PHE A 36 -14.33 -14.23 -3.11
N GLY A 37 -14.13 -14.87 -1.95
CA GLY A 37 -13.92 -14.21 -0.65
C GLY A 37 -15.20 -13.78 0.09
N HIS A 38 -15.03 -13.52 1.39
CA HIS A 38 -16.07 -13.01 2.29
C HIS A 38 -15.75 -11.58 2.72
N THR A 39 -16.76 -10.83 3.20
CA THR A 39 -16.56 -9.49 3.77
C THR A 39 -15.57 -9.56 4.95
N PRO A 40 -14.40 -8.91 4.85
CA PRO A 40 -13.41 -8.91 5.92
C PRO A 40 -13.94 -8.15 7.15
N VAL A 41 -13.51 -8.57 8.35
CA VAL A 41 -13.86 -7.90 9.61
C VAL A 41 -13.35 -6.45 9.62
N GLN A 42 -12.24 -6.18 8.94
CA GLN A 42 -11.67 -4.84 8.75
C GLN A 42 -12.58 -3.91 7.95
N GLN A 43 -13.57 -4.44 7.20
CA GLN A 43 -14.52 -3.61 6.46
C GLN A 43 -15.73 -3.17 7.29
N THR A 44 -15.89 -3.63 8.53
CA THR A 44 -16.98 -3.16 9.39
C THR A 44 -16.80 -1.69 9.75
N PRO A 45 -17.89 -0.91 9.90
CA PRO A 45 -17.81 0.51 10.27
C PRO A 45 -17.02 0.75 11.56
N GLU A 46 -17.18 -0.15 12.54
CA GLU A 46 -16.53 -0.06 13.85
C GLU A 46 -15.02 -0.25 13.72
N MET A 47 -14.58 -1.25 12.94
CA MET A 47 -13.15 -1.52 12.72
C MET A 47 -12.48 -0.45 11.87
N LYS A 48 -13.17 0.09 10.84
CA LYS A 48 -12.66 1.22 10.06
C LYS A 48 -12.44 2.45 10.93
N ALA A 49 -13.38 2.74 11.83
CA ALA A 49 -13.25 3.86 12.76
C ALA A 49 -12.08 3.66 13.74
N ALA A 50 -11.88 2.43 14.24
CA ALA A 50 -10.74 2.10 15.10
C ALA A 50 -9.39 2.24 14.36
N MET A 51 -9.27 1.68 13.16
CA MET A 51 -8.05 1.76 12.34
C MET A 51 -7.73 3.21 11.94
N ALA A 52 -8.74 4.02 11.62
CA ALA A 52 -8.53 5.43 11.29
C ALA A 52 -7.99 6.23 12.48
N LYS A 53 -8.49 5.97 13.69
CA LYS A 53 -7.97 6.58 14.92
C LYS A 53 -6.52 6.18 15.18
N GLU A 54 -6.22 4.89 15.10
CA GLU A 54 -4.87 4.37 15.29
C GLU A 54 -3.89 4.94 14.25
N SER A 55 -4.29 4.98 12.98
CA SER A 55 -3.48 5.55 11.90
C SER A 55 -3.18 7.04 12.12
N THR A 56 -4.17 7.80 12.61
CA THR A 56 -4.00 9.22 12.91
C THR A 56 -2.98 9.42 14.05
N GLU A 57 -3.13 8.68 15.14
CA GLU A 57 -2.18 8.74 16.26
C GLU A 57 -0.77 8.31 15.86
N ALA A 58 -0.64 7.27 15.03
CA ALA A 58 0.63 6.79 14.51
C ALA A 58 1.32 7.86 13.64
N ASN A 59 0.55 8.53 12.77
CA ASN A 59 1.06 9.63 11.94
C ASN A 59 1.53 10.81 12.79
N GLU A 60 0.80 11.19 13.83
CA GLU A 60 1.24 12.26 14.74
C GLU A 60 2.53 11.90 15.47
N ARG A 61 2.66 10.65 15.95
CA ARG A 61 3.90 10.16 16.57
C ARG A 61 5.06 10.20 15.58
N ALA A 62 4.84 9.76 14.34
CA ALA A 62 5.85 9.78 13.28
C ALA A 62 6.26 11.21 12.92
N ALA A 63 5.31 12.15 12.84
CA ALA A 63 5.57 13.56 12.59
C ALA A 63 6.41 14.19 13.71
N ARG A 64 6.06 13.94 14.98
CA ARG A 64 6.85 14.38 16.13
C ARG A 64 8.26 13.81 16.13
N ALA A 65 8.43 12.53 15.82
CA ALA A 65 9.74 11.91 15.72
C ALA A 65 10.60 12.52 14.60
N LYS A 66 10.00 12.80 13.43
CA LYS A 66 10.70 13.49 12.34
C LYS A 66 11.12 14.91 12.75
N GLN A 67 10.24 15.65 13.42
CA GLN A 67 10.57 17.00 13.89
C GLN A 67 11.73 16.98 14.90
N ALA A 68 11.69 16.07 15.87
CA ALA A 68 12.78 15.92 16.83
C ALA A 68 14.12 15.59 16.16
N LEU A 69 14.13 14.76 15.12
CA LEU A 69 15.34 14.48 14.34
C LEU A 69 15.86 15.72 13.60
N ILE A 70 14.97 16.53 13.01
CA ILE A 70 15.33 17.78 12.35
C ILE A 70 15.94 18.76 13.36
N ASP A 71 15.33 18.90 14.54
CA ASP A 71 15.80 19.82 15.58
C ASP A 71 17.17 19.39 16.13
N LEU A 72 17.40 18.08 16.31
CA LEU A 72 18.70 17.52 16.69
C LEU A 72 19.76 17.78 15.61
N GLN A 73 19.43 17.58 14.34
CA GLN A 73 20.34 17.89 13.23
C GLN A 73 20.72 19.37 13.21
N ALA A 74 19.74 20.27 13.39
CA ALA A 74 19.98 21.71 13.47
C ALA A 74 20.91 22.09 14.63
N GLN A 75 20.73 21.48 15.80
CA GLN A 75 21.59 21.70 16.97
C GLN A 75 23.01 21.17 16.78
N THR A 76 23.19 20.05 16.07
CA THR A 76 24.52 19.50 15.75
C THR A 76 25.27 20.28 14.66
N LEU A 77 24.57 21.04 13.82
CA LEU A 77 25.16 21.88 12.77
C LEU A 77 25.48 23.30 13.25
N ALA A 78 24.84 23.77 14.33
CA ALA A 78 25.07 25.08 14.95
C ALA A 78 26.23 25.23 15.99
N PRO A 79 26.99 24.21 16.44
CA PRO A 79 27.92 24.36 17.58
C PRO A 79 29.32 24.89 17.19
N THR A 80 29.47 25.57 16.05
CA THR A 80 30.76 26.11 15.56
C THR A 80 30.77 27.63 15.38
N GLN A 81 30.21 28.38 16.35
CA GLN A 81 30.46 29.82 16.51
C GLN A 81 31.06 30.09 17.90
#